data_AF-A0AAW9EC68-F1
#
_entry.id   AF-A0AAW9EC68-F1
#
_cell.length_a   1.000
_cell.length_b   1.000
_cell.length_c   1.000
_cell.angle_alpha   90.00
_cell.angle_beta   90.00
_cell.angle_gamma   90.00
#
_symmetry.space_group_name_H-M   'P 1'
#
loop_
_entity.id
_entity.type
_entity.pdbx_description
1 polymer ?
#
loop_
_entity_poly.entity_id
_entity_poly.type
_entity_poly.pdbx_seq_one_letter_code
_entity_poly.pdbx_strand_id
1 'polypeptide(L)'
;QQGAVAPQPAVCNGPIVEISGADPRFEPLNPTANQDYQRDGKSYKIVQDPSRFSQAGLAAIYDAEPGSNLTASGEAFDPMQLTAAHPTLPVPS
;
A
#
# COMPACT_ATOMS: atom_id res chain seq x y z
N GLN A 1 0.79 30.51 -18.76
CA GLN A 1 1.77 29.68 -18.04
C GLN A 1 1.20 28.26 -17.89
N GLN A 2 1.41 27.38 -18.88
CA GLN A 2 1.12 25.95 -18.70
C GLN A 2 2.17 25.36 -17.74
N GLY A 3 1.73 24.84 -16.61
CA GLY A 3 2.60 24.12 -15.68
C GLY A 3 3.10 22.82 -16.31
N ALA A 4 4.40 22.57 -16.23
CA ALA A 4 5.02 21.34 -16.71
C ALA A 4 4.41 20.14 -15.97
N VAL A 5 3.76 19.24 -16.72
CA VAL A 5 3.31 17.95 -16.21
C VAL A 5 4.56 17.09 -16.07
N ALA A 6 4.91 16.69 -14.84
CA ALA A 6 6.02 15.76 -14.61
C ALA A 6 5.79 14.47 -15.43
N PRO A 7 6.85 13.84 -15.98
CA PRO A 7 6.71 12.59 -16.72
C PRO A 7 6.07 11.55 -15.80
N GLN A 8 4.94 10.99 -16.23
CA GLN A 8 4.27 9.91 -15.52
C GLN A 8 5.22 8.69 -15.52
N PRO A 9 5.40 8.00 -14.38
CA PRO A 9 6.24 6.80 -14.33
C PRO A 9 5.80 5.81 -15.39
N ALA A 10 6.76 5.14 -16.04
CA ALA A 10 6.45 4.04 -16.95
C ALA A 10 5.68 2.97 -16.17
N VAL A 11 4.39 2.81 -16.48
CA VAL A 11 3.56 1.74 -15.94
C VAL A 11 3.86 0.48 -16.74
N CYS A 12 4.10 -0.63 -16.06
CA CYS A 12 4.23 -1.93 -16.71
C CYS A 12 2.89 -2.29 -17.39
N ASN A 13 2.79 -2.07 -18.70
CA ASN A 13 1.63 -2.45 -19.51
C ASN A 13 1.68 -3.93 -19.95
N GLY A 14 2.22 -4.79 -19.09
CA GLY A 14 2.31 -6.22 -19.36
C GLY A 14 0.93 -6.90 -19.37
N PRO A 15 0.85 -8.15 -19.82
CA PRO A 15 -0.39 -8.92 -19.78
C PRO A 15 -0.88 -9.06 -18.33
N ILE A 16 -2.16 -8.77 -18.12
CA ILE A 16 -2.85 -8.99 -16.84
C ILE A 16 -3.33 -10.43 -16.82
N VAL A 17 -2.97 -11.17 -15.78
CA VAL A 17 -3.41 -12.56 -15.56
C VAL A 17 -4.18 -12.60 -14.26
N GLU A 18 -5.34 -13.26 -14.28
CA GLU A 18 -6.16 -13.47 -13.10
C GLU A 18 -5.51 -14.51 -12.17
N ILE A 19 -5.51 -14.23 -10.86
CA ILE A 19 -5.08 -15.16 -9.82
C ILE A 19 -6.33 -15.67 -9.13
N SER A 20 -6.71 -16.92 -9.37
CA SER A 20 -7.87 -17.55 -8.73
C SER A 20 -7.60 -17.89 -7.27
N GLY A 21 -8.64 -17.95 -6.44
CA GLY A 21 -8.56 -18.41 -5.04
C GLY A 21 -8.48 -17.31 -3.98
N ALA A 22 -8.55 -16.04 -4.37
CA ALA A 22 -8.63 -14.91 -3.44
C ALA A 22 -9.78 -13.98 -3.87
N ASP A 23 -10.89 -14.01 -3.13
CA ASP A 23 -12.01 -13.09 -3.32
C ASP A 23 -11.83 -11.85 -2.42
N PRO A 24 -11.82 -10.62 -2.97
CA PRO A 24 -11.74 -9.41 -2.17
C PRO A 24 -12.93 -9.30 -1.21
N ARG A 25 -12.65 -8.95 0.04
CA ARG A 25 -13.66 -8.72 1.07
C ARG A 25 -13.38 -7.40 1.78
N PHE A 26 -14.44 -6.68 2.11
CA PHE A 26 -14.33 -5.50 2.95
C PHE A 26 -14.24 -5.91 4.41
N GLU A 27 -13.24 -5.36 5.10
CA GLU A 27 -13.01 -5.57 6.52
C GLU A 27 -13.07 -4.23 7.26
N PRO A 28 -13.47 -4.19 8.54
CA PRO A 28 -13.44 -2.97 9.32
C PRO A 28 -12.02 -2.38 9.40
N LEU A 29 -11.93 -1.05 9.39
CA LEU A 29 -10.65 -0.35 9.55
C LEU A 29 -9.97 -0.72 10.88
N ASN A 30 -8.65 -0.88 10.83
CA ASN A 30 -7.83 -1.07 12.01
C ASN A 30 -7.96 0.16 12.94
N PRO A 31 -8.24 -0.03 14.24
CA PRO A 31 -8.54 1.07 15.15
C PRO A 31 -7.34 1.98 15.45
N THR A 32 -6.10 1.51 15.26
CA THR A 32 -4.89 2.22 15.68
C THR A 32 -3.93 2.57 14.53
N ALA A 33 -3.97 1.85 13.41
CA ALA A 33 -3.03 2.05 12.31
C ALA A 33 -3.34 3.26 11.41
N ASN A 34 -4.51 3.88 11.55
CA ASN A 34 -5.07 4.83 10.57
C ASN A 34 -4.94 6.31 10.96
N GLN A 35 -3.88 6.68 11.68
CA GLN A 35 -3.59 8.06 12.08
C GLN A 35 -2.47 8.66 11.22
N ASP A 36 -2.52 9.98 10.98
CA ASP A 36 -1.39 10.72 10.41
C ASP A 36 -0.13 10.48 11.26
N TYR A 37 1.02 10.25 10.62
CA TYR A 37 2.25 9.88 11.34
C TYR A 37 3.49 10.55 10.75
N GLN A 38 4.61 10.44 11.46
CA GLN A 38 5.92 10.89 11.00
C GLN A 38 6.91 9.73 11.09
N ARG A 39 7.72 9.55 10.04
CA ARG A 39 8.81 8.57 10.00
C ARG A 39 10.00 9.18 9.30
N ASP A 40 11.19 9.06 9.90
CA ASP A 40 12.45 9.57 9.36
C ASP A 40 12.37 11.06 8.96
N GLY A 41 11.70 11.87 9.78
CA GLY A 41 11.48 13.30 9.53
C GLY A 41 10.44 13.64 8.46
N LYS A 42 9.86 12.64 7.77
CA LYS A 42 8.80 12.81 6.77
C LYS A 42 7.43 12.57 7.37
N SER A 43 6.52 13.52 7.18
CA SER A 43 5.12 13.41 7.59
C SER A 43 4.27 12.74 6.50
N TYR A 44 3.37 11.88 6.93
CA TYR A 44 2.44 11.13 6.08
C TYR A 44 1.01 11.42 6.53
N LYS A 45 0.15 11.72 5.57
CA LYS A 45 -1.27 12.00 5.79
C LYS A 45 -2.11 10.85 5.27
N ILE A 46 -2.92 10.24 6.12
CA ILE A 46 -3.75 9.10 5.75
C ILE A 46 -4.92 9.58 4.89
N VAL A 47 -5.16 8.86 3.79
CA VAL A 47 -6.28 9.09 2.89
C VAL A 47 -7.58 8.63 3.57
N GLN A 48 -8.46 9.58 3.87
CA GLN A 48 -9.72 9.30 4.59
C GLN A 48 -10.82 8.74 3.66
N ASP A 49 -10.77 9.05 2.37
CA ASP A 49 -11.69 8.52 1.35
C ASP A 49 -10.89 7.94 0.17
N PRO A 50 -10.64 6.61 0.16
CA PRO A 50 -9.89 5.96 -0.90
C PRO A 50 -10.76 5.57 -2.11
N SER A 51 -12.06 5.87 -2.13
CA SER A 51 -13.01 5.38 -3.15
C SER A 51 -12.64 5.74 -4.60
N ARG A 52 -11.85 6.79 -4.79
CA ARG A 52 -11.36 7.29 -6.08
C ARG A 52 -9.83 7.33 -6.15
N PHE A 53 -9.14 6.67 -5.23
CA PHE A 53 -7.68 6.66 -5.19
C PHE A 53 -7.12 5.89 -6.40
N SER A 54 -6.12 6.46 -7.06
CA SER A 54 -5.37 5.83 -8.13
C SER A 54 -3.96 6.40 -8.15
N GLN A 55 -2.96 5.53 -8.17
CA GLN A 55 -1.56 5.92 -8.19
C GLN A 55 -0.74 4.92 -9.01
N ALA A 56 0.25 5.42 -9.73
CA ALA A 56 1.29 4.62 -10.37
C ALA A 56 2.66 5.04 -9.83
N GLY A 57 3.57 4.08 -9.68
CA GLY A 57 4.89 4.32 -9.12
C GLY A 57 5.73 3.05 -9.06
N LEU A 58 6.87 3.14 -8.38
CA LEU A 58 7.74 1.99 -8.12
C LEU A 58 7.11 1.09 -7.05
N ALA A 59 7.27 -0.22 -7.24
CA ALA A 59 6.93 -1.25 -6.28
C ALA A 59 8.18 -2.03 -5.88
N ALA A 60 8.20 -2.54 -4.66
CA ALA A 60 9.21 -3.45 -4.15
C ALA A 60 8.53 -4.68 -3.55
N ILE A 61 9.18 -5.84 -3.65
CA ILE A 61 8.73 -7.09 -3.05
C ILE A 61 9.62 -7.35 -1.83
N TYR A 62 9.02 -7.74 -0.72
CA TYR A 62 9.71 -8.05 0.52
C TYR A 62 9.81 -9.57 0.70
N ASP A 63 10.97 -10.03 1.17
CA ASP A 63 11.19 -11.39 1.65
C ASP A 63 11.17 -11.43 3.18
N ALA A 64 11.19 -12.62 3.78
CA ALA A 64 11.29 -12.76 5.23
C ALA A 64 12.63 -12.22 5.77
N GLU A 65 12.57 -11.23 6.66
CA GLU A 65 13.75 -10.66 7.33
C GLU A 65 13.79 -11.05 8.82
N PRO A 66 14.97 -11.35 9.40
CA PRO A 66 15.10 -11.62 10.83
C PRO A 66 15.02 -10.33 11.66
N GLY A 67 14.12 -10.29 12.65
CA GLY A 67 14.20 -9.31 13.75
C GLY A 67 13.03 -8.32 13.88
N SER A 68 12.08 -8.29 12.93
CA SER A 68 10.78 -7.66 13.16
C SER A 68 9.75 -8.26 12.22
N ASN A 69 8.76 -8.93 12.81
CA ASN A 69 7.78 -9.71 12.04
C ASN A 69 6.44 -9.00 11.95
N LEU A 70 6.20 -7.86 12.61
CA LEU A 70 4.85 -7.25 12.62
C LEU A 70 4.73 -6.16 11.57
N THR A 71 3.66 -6.22 10.79
CA THR A 71 3.26 -5.16 9.87
C THR A 71 2.55 -4.03 10.63
N ALA A 72 2.20 -2.93 9.94
CA ALA A 72 1.45 -1.84 10.54
C ALA A 72 0.03 -2.23 10.99
N SER A 73 -0.54 -3.31 10.46
CA SER A 73 -1.81 -3.86 10.96
C SER A 73 -1.66 -4.54 12.32
N GLY A 74 -0.42 -4.89 12.72
CA GLY A 74 -0.10 -5.70 13.89
C GLY A 74 -0.05 -7.20 13.59
N GLU A 75 -0.29 -7.62 12.35
CA GLU A 75 -0.19 -9.02 11.92
C GLU A 75 1.26 -9.42 11.67
N ALA A 76 1.56 -10.70 11.82
CA ALA A 76 2.85 -11.26 11.41
C ALA A 76 2.97 -11.20 9.88
N PHE A 77 4.10 -10.71 9.39
CA PHE A 77 4.47 -10.73 7.99
C PHE A 77 4.73 -12.17 7.54
N ASP A 78 4.10 -12.54 6.44
CA ASP A 78 4.26 -13.83 5.77
C ASP A 78 4.48 -13.56 4.27
N PRO A 79 5.67 -13.87 3.72
CA PRO A 79 5.96 -13.64 2.30
C PRO A 79 5.15 -14.55 1.36
N MET A 80 4.47 -15.58 1.88
CA MET A 80 3.59 -16.45 1.10
C MET A 80 2.17 -15.88 0.95
N GLN A 81 1.81 -14.85 1.71
CA GLN A 81 0.47 -14.25 1.67
C GLN A 81 0.38 -13.15 0.60
N LEU A 82 -0.78 -13.05 -0.06
CA LEU A 82 -1.09 -11.99 -1.02
C LEU A 82 -1.41 -10.69 -0.27
N THR A 83 -0.38 -9.90 0.02
CA THR A 83 -0.50 -8.62 0.75
C THR A 83 0.28 -7.50 0.06
N ALA A 84 -0.10 -6.26 0.33
CA ALA A 84 0.58 -5.06 -0.13
C ALA A 84 0.64 -4.01 0.98
N ALA A 85 1.61 -3.10 0.89
CA ALA A 85 1.76 -2.00 1.81
C ALA A 85 1.78 -0.66 1.06
N HIS A 86 1.09 0.34 1.60
CA HIS A 86 1.09 1.70 1.07
C HIS A 86 1.26 2.69 2.23
N PRO A 87 2.06 3.77 2.08
CA PRO A 87 2.37 4.67 3.19
C PRO A 87 1.18 5.54 3.66
N THR A 88 0.14 5.70 2.84
CA THR A 88 -0.98 6.62 3.16
C THR A 88 -2.36 6.04 2.95
N LEU A 89 -2.50 4.80 2.47
CA LEU A 89 -3.82 4.18 2.40
C LEU A 89 -4.16 3.62 3.79
N PRO A 90 -5.45 3.64 4.17
CA PRO A 90 -5.85 3.08 5.45
C PRO A 90 -5.63 1.56 5.47
N VAL A 91 -5.51 1.00 6.68
CA VAL A 91 -5.34 -0.43 6.91
C VAL A 91 -6.63 -0.99 7.52
N PRO A 92 -7.21 -2.06 6.95
CA PRO A 92 -7.00 -2.52 5.57
C PRO A 92 -7.60 -1.53 4.54
N SER A 93 -7.12 -1.57 3.30
CA SER A 93 -7.65 -0.84 2.14
C SER A 93 -7.81 -1.73 0.93
#